data_AF-V5G7Q1-F1
#
_entry.id   AF-V5G7Q1-F1
#
_cell.length_a   1.000
_cell.length_b   1.000
_cell.length_c   1.000
_cell.angle_alpha   90.00
_cell.angle_beta   90.00
_cell.angle_gamma   90.00
#
_symmetry.space_group_name_H-M   'P 1'
#
loop_
_entity.id
_entity.type
_entity.pdbx_description
1 polymer ?
#
loop_
_entity_poly.entity_id
_entity_poly.type
_entity_poly.pdbx_seq_one_letter_code
_entity_poly.pdbx_strand_id
1 'polypeptide(L)'
;WRSIAQQLDTYLFEDLVLDTRFSEGGALQLKFDVTRNLIPLFSQFSERPNNYFAQLIESCVLLNISKGSALLLRETILALEGATGVEDTRGKALKEIGVSNFTPKMAVKILNQRVDITFNRISID
;
A
#
# COMPACT_ATOMS: atom_id res chain seq x y z
N TRP A 1 11.10 -13.00 18.33
CA TRP A 1 11.28 -12.02 17.23
C TRP A 1 10.18 -12.09 16.18
N ARG A 2 9.78 -13.26 15.65
CA ARG A 2 8.73 -13.37 14.59
C ARG A 2 7.41 -12.71 14.96
N SER A 3 6.87 -13.03 16.14
CA SER A 3 5.63 -12.41 16.64
C SER A 3 5.77 -10.89 16.79
N ILE A 4 6.94 -10.40 17.20
CA ILE A 4 7.23 -8.96 17.29
C ILE A 4 7.22 -8.33 15.89
N ALA A 5 7.86 -8.96 14.90
CA ALA A 5 7.85 -8.47 13.51
C ALA A 5 6.43 -8.38 12.96
N GLN A 6 5.59 -9.40 13.17
CA GLN A 6 4.20 -9.41 12.74
C GLN A 6 3.34 -8.36 13.45
N GLN A 7 3.54 -8.18 14.75
CA GLN A 7 2.86 -7.12 15.52
C GLN A 7 3.28 -5.74 15.02
N LEU A 8 4.56 -5.52 14.71
CA LEU A 8 5.03 -4.27 14.12
C LEU A 8 4.48 -4.03 12.71
N ASP A 9 4.45 -5.05 11.85
CA ASP A 9 3.85 -4.95 10.52
C ASP A 9 2.37 -4.55 10.61
N THR A 10 1.63 -5.19 11.52
CA THR A 10 0.20 -4.89 11.74
C THR A 10 -0.01 -3.50 12.31
N TYR A 11 0.70 -3.14 13.39
CA TYR A 11 0.58 -1.83 14.03
C TYR A 11 0.96 -0.68 13.09
N LEU A 12 2.09 -0.78 12.38
CA LEU A 12 2.52 0.26 11.45
C LEU A 12 1.60 0.34 10.22
N PHE A 13 0.98 -0.77 9.83
CA PHE A 13 -0.04 -0.72 8.80
C PHE A 13 -1.32 -0.04 9.29
N GLU A 14 -1.90 -0.51 10.40
CA GLU A 14 -3.19 -0.05 10.90
C GLU A 14 -3.13 1.38 11.45
N ASP A 15 -2.19 1.66 12.37
CA ASP A 15 -2.15 2.92 13.13
C ASP A 15 -1.29 4.02 12.47
N LEU A 16 -0.47 3.66 11.48
CA LEU A 16 0.34 4.65 10.75
C LEU A 16 -0.11 4.76 9.29
N VAL A 17 -0.08 3.68 8.50
CA VAL A 17 -0.41 3.77 7.07
C VAL A 17 -1.87 4.15 6.86
N LEU A 18 -2.82 3.50 7.54
CA LEU A 18 -4.25 3.75 7.29
C LEU A 18 -4.78 5.06 7.89
N ASP A 19 -4.05 5.66 8.82
CA ASP A 19 -4.46 6.87 9.55
C ASP A 19 -3.63 8.12 9.20
N THR A 20 -2.69 8.00 8.26
CA THR A 20 -1.84 9.12 7.81
C THR A 20 -2.08 9.49 6.36
N ARG A 21 -2.09 10.79 6.06
CA ARG A 21 -2.03 11.31 4.69
C ARG A 21 -0.57 11.54 4.27
N PHE A 22 -0.18 10.99 3.13
CA PHE A 22 1.20 11.03 2.63
C PHE A 22 1.33 11.99 1.45
N SER A 23 2.27 12.94 1.58
CA SER A 23 2.90 13.57 0.42
C SER A 23 3.84 12.59 -0.27
N GLU A 24 4.28 12.91 -1.50
CA GLU A 24 5.29 12.12 -2.20
C GLU A 24 6.57 11.95 -1.36
N GLY A 25 7.06 13.05 -0.76
CA GLY A 25 8.21 13.01 0.14
C GLY A 25 7.97 12.17 1.40
N GLY A 26 6.78 12.25 2.01
CA GLY A 26 6.42 11.44 3.18
C GLY A 26 6.33 9.95 2.87
N ALA A 27 5.78 9.58 1.71
CA ALA A 27 5.72 8.20 1.23
C ALA A 27 7.11 7.62 0.95
N LEU A 28 8.00 8.43 0.38
CA LEU A 28 9.40 8.05 0.14
C LEU A 28 10.16 7.86 1.45
N GLN A 29 9.95 8.75 2.42
CA GLN A 29 10.56 8.65 3.75
C GLN A 29 10.10 7.38 4.47
N LEU A 30 8.80 7.08 4.48
CA LEU A 30 8.28 5.82 5.03
C LEU A 30 8.96 4.61 4.37
N LYS A 31 9.05 4.59 3.04
CA LYS A 31 9.72 3.51 2.30
C LYS A 31 11.19 3.38 2.71
N PHE A 32 11.90 4.50 2.88
CA PHE A 32 13.27 4.49 3.34
C PHE A 32 13.37 3.89 4.75
N ASP A 33 12.58 4.37 5.69
CA ASP A 33 12.60 3.90 7.08
C ASP A 33 12.27 2.41 7.19
N VAL A 34 11.32 1.93 6.40
CA VAL A 34 10.96 0.50 6.36
C VAL A 34 12.10 -0.34 5.78
N THR A 35 12.62 0.04 4.60
CA THR A 35 13.55 -0.80 3.84
C THR A 35 15.01 -0.68 4.29
N ARG A 36 15.41 0.46 4.85
CA ARG A 36 16.79 0.75 5.26
C ARG A 36 17.01 0.73 6.76
N ASN A 37 15.96 0.89 7.57
CA ASN A 37 16.08 0.90 9.02
C ASN A 37 15.34 -0.28 9.65
N LEU A 38 14.01 -0.35 9.57
CA LEU A 38 13.20 -1.34 10.28
C LEU A 38 13.51 -2.79 9.88
N ILE A 39 13.39 -3.13 8.59
CA ILE A 39 13.60 -4.50 8.11
C ILE A 39 15.04 -5.00 8.44
N PRO A 40 16.10 -4.21 8.21
CA PRO A 40 17.47 -4.61 8.55
C PRO A 40 17.72 -4.95 10.03
N LEU A 41 16.96 -4.38 10.99
CA LEU A 41 17.07 -4.77 12.41
C LEU A 41 16.77 -6.26 12.64
N PHE A 42 16.01 -6.88 11.73
CA PHE A 42 15.63 -8.29 11.81
C PHE A 42 16.58 -9.22 11.05
N SER A 43 17.60 -8.70 10.35
CA SER A 43 18.56 -9.51 9.57
C SER A 43 19.38 -10.47 10.44
N GLN A 44 19.60 -10.14 11.72
CA GLN A 44 20.26 -11.05 12.66
C GLN A 44 19.39 -12.27 13.05
N PHE A 45 18.08 -12.21 12.80
CA PHE A 45 17.12 -13.25 13.17
C PHE A 45 16.60 -14.05 11.96
N SER A 46 16.76 -13.51 10.75
CA SER A 46 16.29 -14.14 9.52
C SER A 46 17.10 -13.68 8.32
N GLU A 47 17.38 -14.60 7.41
CA GLU A 47 17.92 -14.29 6.08
C GLU A 47 16.88 -13.60 5.16
N ARG A 48 15.59 -13.68 5.52
CA ARG A 48 14.47 -13.12 4.74
C ARG A 48 13.49 -12.35 5.63
N PRO A 49 13.95 -11.27 6.29
CA PRO A 49 13.12 -10.50 7.23
C PRO A 49 11.91 -9.86 6.54
N ASN A 50 12.03 -9.54 5.25
CA ASN A 50 10.96 -8.99 4.39
C ASN A 50 9.65 -9.80 4.46
N ASN A 51 9.74 -11.13 4.61
CA ASN A 51 8.57 -12.01 4.63
C ASN A 51 7.64 -11.78 5.83
N TYR A 52 8.09 -11.03 6.84
CA TYR A 52 7.32 -10.71 8.05
C TYR A 52 6.74 -9.30 8.05
N PHE A 53 6.99 -8.52 6.99
CA PHE A 53 6.55 -7.12 6.84
C PHE A 53 5.73 -6.90 5.56
N ALA A 54 4.90 -7.89 5.19
CA ALA A 54 4.21 -7.91 3.90
C ALA A 54 3.26 -6.72 3.73
N GLN A 55 2.50 -6.37 4.77
CA GLN A 55 1.53 -5.26 4.68
C GLN A 55 2.25 -3.93 4.50
N LEU A 56 3.33 -3.71 5.27
CA LEU A 56 4.07 -2.47 5.23
C LEU A 56 4.85 -2.31 3.91
N ILE A 57 5.43 -3.40 3.39
CA ILE A 57 6.11 -3.41 2.09
C ILE A 57 5.13 -3.10 0.95
N GLU A 58 3.99 -3.77 0.89
CA GLU A 58 2.99 -3.54 -0.16
C GLU A 58 2.34 -2.15 -0.04
N SER A 59 2.20 -1.63 1.19
CA SER A 59 1.77 -0.26 1.41
C SER A 59 2.78 0.73 0.84
N CYS A 60 4.08 0.49 1.05
CA CYS A 60 5.13 1.30 0.44
C CYS A 60 5.09 1.25 -1.09
N VAL A 61 4.73 0.11 -1.70
CA VAL A 61 4.51 0.01 -3.15
C VAL A 61 3.37 0.95 -3.57
N LEU A 62 2.17 0.80 -3.02
CA LEU A 62 0.99 1.58 -3.40
C LEU A 62 1.18 3.10 -3.16
N LEU A 63 1.85 3.48 -2.08
CA LEU A 63 2.13 4.88 -1.78
C LEU A 63 3.15 5.52 -2.71
N ASN A 64 4.02 4.73 -3.37
CA ASN A 64 5.15 5.23 -4.16
C ASN A 64 5.09 4.89 -5.67
N ILE A 65 4.05 4.21 -6.17
CA ILE A 65 3.87 4.10 -7.62
C ILE A 65 3.64 5.47 -8.26
N SER A 66 3.92 5.60 -9.56
CA SER A 66 3.71 6.86 -10.27
C SER A 66 2.27 7.36 -10.11
N LYS A 67 2.05 8.68 -10.06
CA LYS A 67 0.70 9.27 -9.93
C LYS A 67 -0.27 8.74 -10.98
N GLY A 68 0.17 8.65 -12.24
CA GLY A 68 -0.64 8.11 -13.34
C GLY A 68 -1.04 6.65 -13.11
N SER A 69 -0.08 5.79 -12.73
CA SER A 69 -0.35 4.39 -12.39
C SER A 69 -1.31 4.27 -11.21
N ALA A 70 -1.18 5.14 -10.23
CA ALA A 70 -2.02 5.13 -9.03
C ALA A 70 -3.47 5.50 -9.33
N LEU A 71 -3.68 6.55 -10.13
CA LEU A 71 -5.01 6.95 -10.60
C LEU A 71 -5.65 5.85 -11.44
N LEU A 72 -4.92 5.31 -12.42
CA LEU A 72 -5.41 4.26 -13.30
C LEU A 72 -5.78 2.99 -12.52
N LEU A 73 -4.92 2.55 -11.59
CA LEU A 73 -5.19 1.37 -10.76
C LEU A 73 -6.43 1.58 -9.90
N ARG A 74 -6.55 2.75 -9.27
CA ARG A 74 -7.71 3.11 -8.45
C ARG A 74 -8.99 3.12 -9.27
N GLU A 75 -8.98 3.74 -10.44
CA GLU A 75 -10.13 3.80 -11.34
C GLU A 75 -10.51 2.41 -11.85
N THR A 76 -9.54 1.59 -12.24
CA THR A 76 -9.76 0.19 -12.65
C THR A 76 -10.42 -0.62 -11.55
N ILE A 77 -9.97 -0.46 -10.30
CA ILE A 77 -10.56 -1.18 -9.17
C ILE A 77 -12.01 -0.71 -8.90
N LEU A 78 -12.27 0.59 -8.96
CA LEU A 78 -13.59 1.17 -8.70
C LEU A 78 -14.59 0.87 -9.83
N ALA A 79 -14.15 0.87 -11.09
CA ALA A 79 -15.02 0.61 -12.24
C ALA A 79 -15.56 -0.83 -12.26
N LEU A 80 -14.82 -1.77 -11.67
CA LEU A 80 -15.22 -3.17 -11.54
C LEU A 80 -15.99 -3.46 -10.24
N GLU A 81 -16.21 -2.47 -9.38
CA GLU A 81 -17.01 -2.63 -8.17
C GLU A 81 -18.49 -2.74 -8.53
N GLY A 82 -19.07 -3.93 -8.33
CA GLY A 82 -20.48 -4.21 -8.64
C GLY A 82 -20.77 -4.52 -10.12
N ALA A 83 -19.74 -4.58 -10.98
CA ALA A 83 -19.90 -5.01 -12.37
C ALA A 83 -20.27 -6.50 -12.43
N THR A 84 -21.36 -6.82 -13.13
CA THR A 84 -21.81 -8.21 -13.35
C THR A 84 -21.50 -8.65 -14.79
N GLY A 85 -21.02 -9.88 -14.97
CA GLY A 85 -20.74 -10.44 -16.31
C GLY A 85 -19.40 -10.01 -16.93
N VAL A 86 -18.55 -9.31 -16.18
CA VAL A 86 -17.17 -8.96 -16.56
C VAL A 86 -16.19 -9.78 -15.72
N GLU A 87 -15.08 -10.24 -16.31
CA GLU A 87 -14.03 -10.91 -15.56
C GLU A 87 -13.41 -9.97 -14.51
N ASP A 88 -13.33 -10.41 -13.25
CA ASP A 88 -12.68 -9.63 -12.20
C ASP A 88 -11.16 -9.68 -12.32
N THR A 89 -10.59 -8.63 -12.91
CA THR A 89 -9.14 -8.48 -13.13
C THR A 89 -8.45 -7.69 -12.02
N ARG A 90 -9.16 -7.25 -10.97
CA ARG A 90 -8.61 -6.36 -9.93
C ARG A 90 -7.44 -7.00 -9.18
N GLY A 91 -7.57 -8.29 -8.83
CA GLY A 91 -6.49 -9.02 -8.18
C GLY A 91 -5.28 -9.25 -9.08
N LYS A 92 -5.48 -9.37 -10.41
CA LYS A 92 -4.39 -9.48 -11.38
C LYS A 92 -3.62 -8.17 -11.48
N ALA A 93 -4.33 -7.04 -11.61
CA ALA A 93 -3.74 -5.71 -11.66
C ALA A 93 -2.89 -5.39 -10.42
N LEU A 94 -3.33 -5.81 -9.22
CA LEU A 94 -2.52 -5.68 -7.99
C LEU A 94 -1.25 -6.53 -8.04
N LYS A 95 -1.34 -7.79 -8.49
CA LYS A 95 -0.17 -8.68 -8.58
C LYS A 95 0.88 -8.17 -9.56
N GLU A 96 0.47 -7.55 -10.66
CA GLU A 96 1.38 -6.97 -11.66
C GLU A 96 2.27 -5.86 -11.10
N ILE A 97 1.80 -5.15 -10.07
CA ILE A 97 2.61 -4.13 -9.37
C ILE A 97 3.29 -4.66 -8.11
N GLY A 98 3.21 -5.97 -7.83
CA GLY A 98 3.81 -6.59 -6.66
C GLY A 98 2.97 -6.52 -5.38
N VAL A 99 1.65 -6.32 -5.48
CA VAL A 99 0.71 -6.32 -4.36
C VAL A 99 -0.12 -7.60 -4.39
N SER A 100 0.08 -8.48 -3.41
CA SER A 100 -0.55 -9.81 -3.33
C SER A 100 -1.31 -10.05 -2.02
N ASN A 101 -1.05 -9.26 -0.97
CA ASN A 101 -1.61 -9.44 0.36
C ASN A 101 -2.84 -8.55 0.62
N PHE A 102 -3.07 -7.52 -0.21
CA PHE A 102 -4.24 -6.65 -0.08
C PHE A 102 -5.41 -7.04 -0.99
N THR A 103 -6.62 -6.89 -0.45
CA THR A 103 -7.84 -6.89 -1.26
C THR A 103 -7.90 -5.62 -2.13
N PRO A 104 -8.65 -5.62 -3.25
CA PRO A 104 -8.84 -4.42 -4.06
C PRO A 104 -9.37 -3.23 -3.27
N LYS A 105 -10.31 -3.47 -2.35
CA LYS A 105 -10.87 -2.44 -1.46
C LYS A 105 -9.80 -1.84 -0.54
N MET A 106 -8.93 -2.67 0.02
CA MET A 106 -7.85 -2.19 0.88
C MET A 106 -6.80 -1.42 0.08
N ALA A 107 -6.45 -1.87 -1.12
CA ALA A 107 -5.53 -1.15 -2.00
C ALA A 107 -6.07 0.25 -2.33
N VAL A 108 -7.36 0.40 -2.62
CA VAL A 108 -8.00 1.72 -2.79
C VAL A 108 -7.90 2.57 -1.53
N LYS A 109 -8.11 1.98 -0.34
CA LYS A 109 -7.97 2.71 0.94
C LYS A 109 -6.55 3.28 1.09
N ILE A 110 -5.51 2.48 0.80
CA ILE A 110 -4.10 2.91 0.87
C ILE A 110 -3.80 3.97 -0.18
N LEU A 111 -4.25 3.79 -1.43
CA LEU A 111 -4.08 4.79 -2.49
C LEU A 111 -4.72 6.14 -2.11
N ASN A 112 -5.87 6.12 -1.44
CA ASN A 112 -6.54 7.33 -0.97
C ASN A 112 -5.78 8.06 0.15
N GLN A 113 -4.77 7.44 0.77
CA GLN A 113 -3.89 8.12 1.72
C GLN A 113 -2.90 9.06 1.04
N ARG A 114 -2.73 8.96 -0.27
CA ARG A 114 -1.91 9.90 -1.01
C ARG A 114 -2.64 11.23 -1.18
N VAL A 115 -1.97 12.32 -0.83
CA VAL A 115 -2.53 13.67 -1.00
C VAL A 115 -2.78 13.98 -2.47
N ASP A 116 -1.90 13.56 -3.38
CA ASP A 116 -1.97 13.87 -4.81
C ASP A 116 -3.07 13.11 -5.58
N ILE A 117 -3.74 12.14 -4.94
CA ILE A 117 -4.86 11.37 -5.50
C ILE A 117 -6.21 11.93 -5.02
N THR A 118 -6.33 12.30 -3.75
CA THR A 118 -7.63 12.68 -3.15
C THR A 118 -7.92 14.18 -3.18
N PHE A 119 -6.93 15.04 -3.42
CA PHE A 119 -7.10 16.50 -3.33
C PHE A 119 -8.08 17.09 -4.37
N ASN A 120 -8.31 16.43 -5.52
CA ASN A 120 -9.10 17.00 -6.62
C ASN A 120 -10.60 16.65 -6.59
N ARG A 121 -11.17 16.20 -5.46
CA ARG A 121 -12.62 15.92 -5.35
C ARG A 121 -13.42 16.95 -4.56
N ILE A 122 -12.81 18.04 -4.10
CA ILE A 122 -13.52 19.13 -3.43
C ILE A 122 -13.44 20.38 -4.29
N SER A 123 -14.56 20.70 -4.95
CA SER A 123 -15.02 22.02 -5.45
C SER A 123 -15.71 21.88 -6.80
N ILE A 124 -16.86 21.20 -6.83
CA ILE A 124 -17.96 21.57 -7.71
C ILE A 124 -19.22 21.49 -6.84
N ASP A 125 -19.41 22.54 -6.04
CA ASP A 125 -20.75 22.96 -5.60
C ASP A 125 -21.24 24.01 -6.60
#